data_AF-A0A2N1MF14-F1
#
_entry.id   AF-A0A2N1MF14-F1
#
_cell.length_a   1.000
_cell.length_b   1.000
_cell.length_c   1.000
_cell.angle_alpha   90.00
_cell.angle_beta   90.00
_cell.angle_gamma   90.00
#
_symmetry.space_group_name_H-M   'P 1'
#
loop_
_entity.id
_entity.type
_entity.pdbx_description
1 polymer ?
#
loop_
_entity_poly.entity_id
_entity_poly.type
_entity_poly.pdbx_seq_one_letter_code
_entity_poly.pdbx_strand_id
1 'polypeptide(L)'
;MNSTTAKNVLYDIFDFFCGNNITLNDIITYGNQIDLNNILLPTNFRTIYEEWDYNRRDDEAMKLISEKYADHVCIRSTADGNCFFNSALLIVYGHEENHIQLRLAVMIELMANADYYLQQKIFEQDVLYRDEALNTNMEKVDIFKKTQEYIAELKLMCKPHS
;
A
#
# COMPACT_ATOMS: atom_id res chain seq x y z
N MET A 1 5.36 -10.53 13.98
CA MET A 1 5.97 -9.31 14.57
C MET A 1 4.94 -8.49 15.36
N ASN A 2 5.31 -7.75 16.42
CA ASN A 2 4.39 -6.84 17.13
C ASN A 2 4.35 -5.43 16.47
N SER A 3 3.34 -4.63 16.80
CA SER A 3 3.13 -3.30 16.19
C SER A 3 4.31 -2.34 16.39
N THR A 4 4.91 -2.30 17.58
CA THR A 4 6.06 -1.43 17.87
C THR A 4 7.27 -1.79 17.01
N THR A 5 7.59 -3.07 16.89
CA THR A 5 8.67 -3.54 16.01
C THR A 5 8.36 -3.20 14.55
N ALA A 6 7.12 -3.39 14.09
CA ALA A 6 6.74 -3.06 12.71
C ALA A 6 6.85 -1.55 12.42
N LYS A 7 6.49 -0.68 13.38
CA LYS A 7 6.70 0.77 13.26
C LYS A 7 8.18 1.12 13.13
N ASN A 8 9.03 0.51 13.95
CA ASN A 8 10.47 0.75 13.88
C ASN A 8 11.04 0.35 12.52
N VAL A 9 10.64 -0.80 11.97
CA VAL A 9 11.09 -1.21 10.62
C VAL A 9 10.57 -0.26 9.54
N LEU A 10 9.33 0.23 9.63
CA LEU A 10 8.83 1.28 8.73
C LEU A 10 9.67 2.55 8.81
N TYR A 11 10.14 2.92 10.01
CA TYR A 11 11.01 4.08 10.21
C TYR A 11 12.40 3.85 9.61
N ASP A 12 12.97 2.66 9.79
CA ASP A 12 14.24 2.29 9.17
C ASP A 12 14.16 2.35 7.63
N ILE A 13 13.03 1.90 7.05
CA ILE A 13 12.75 2.01 5.61
C ILE A 13 12.59 3.50 5.20
N PHE A 14 11.91 4.31 6.00
CA PHE A 14 11.77 5.74 5.72
C PHE A 14 13.12 6.47 5.70
N ASP A 15 13.99 6.16 6.66
CA ASP A 15 15.34 6.71 6.74
C ASP A 15 16.20 6.23 5.56
N PHE A 16 16.05 4.96 5.16
CA PHE A 16 16.62 4.45 3.91
C PHE A 16 16.19 5.32 2.73
N PHE A 17 14.89 5.62 2.58
CA PHE A 17 14.36 6.52 1.54
C PHE A 17 14.78 8.00 1.67
N CYS A 18 15.38 8.40 2.78
CA CYS A 18 15.95 9.73 2.96
C CYS A 18 17.42 9.82 2.53
N GLY A 19 18.05 8.69 2.19
CA GLY A 19 19.37 8.66 1.56
C GLY A 19 19.40 9.40 0.22
N ASN A 20 20.56 9.97 -0.12
CA ASN A 20 20.75 10.63 -1.41
C ASN A 20 20.92 9.59 -2.53
N ASN A 21 20.32 9.86 -3.70
CA ASN A 21 20.51 9.11 -4.95
C ASN A 21 20.12 7.62 -4.93
N ILE A 22 19.03 7.28 -4.22
CA ILE A 22 18.52 5.91 -4.19
C ILE A 22 18.04 5.49 -5.57
N THR A 23 18.53 4.36 -6.05
CA THR A 23 18.11 3.75 -7.31
C THR A 23 17.01 2.72 -7.09
N LEU A 24 16.30 2.36 -8.15
CA LEU A 24 15.29 1.29 -8.12
C LEU A 24 15.90 -0.06 -7.68
N ASN A 25 17.12 -0.35 -8.11
CA ASN A 25 17.82 -1.57 -7.73
C ASN A 25 18.16 -1.60 -6.22
N ASP A 26 18.50 -0.45 -5.63
CA ASP A 26 18.75 -0.36 -4.20
C ASP A 26 17.48 -0.70 -3.41
N ILE A 27 16.33 -0.22 -3.87
CA ILE A 27 15.01 -0.47 -3.24
C ILE A 27 14.65 -1.95 -3.32
N ILE A 28 14.79 -2.56 -4.50
CA ILE A 28 14.52 -3.99 -4.70
C ILE A 28 15.46 -4.83 -3.83
N THR A 29 16.75 -4.49 -3.80
CA THR A 29 17.75 -5.19 -2.99
C THR A 29 17.41 -5.09 -1.50
N TYR A 30 17.05 -3.89 -1.02
CA TYR A 30 16.68 -3.69 0.38
C TYR A 30 15.39 -4.43 0.75
N GLY A 31 14.35 -4.35 -0.09
CA GLY A 31 13.08 -5.04 0.12
C GLY A 31 13.27 -6.57 0.24
N ASN A 32 14.09 -7.15 -0.64
CA ASN A 32 14.38 -8.59 -0.62
C ASN A 32 15.19 -9.07 0.60
N GLN A 33 15.81 -8.17 1.37
CA GLN A 33 16.49 -8.53 2.62
C GLN A 33 15.52 -8.79 3.77
N ILE A 34 14.27 -8.32 3.65
CA ILE A 34 13.28 -8.41 4.72
C ILE A 34 12.38 -9.63 4.48
N ASP A 35 12.50 -10.62 5.35
CA ASP A 35 11.68 -11.83 5.29
C ASP A 35 10.23 -11.55 5.75
N LEU A 36 9.31 -11.50 4.77
CA LEU A 36 7.87 -11.30 4.97
C LEU A 36 7.23 -12.30 5.94
N ASN A 37 7.77 -13.53 6.03
CA ASN A 37 7.24 -14.56 6.93
C ASN A 37 7.39 -14.18 8.42
N ASN A 38 8.31 -13.27 8.75
CA ASN A 38 8.51 -12.80 10.13
C ASN A 38 7.56 -11.64 10.50
N ILE A 39 6.91 -11.04 9.50
CA ILE A 39 6.10 -9.82 9.66
C ILE A 39 4.64 -10.17 9.88
N LEU A 40 4.04 -10.83 8.89
CA LEU A 40 2.66 -11.27 8.97
C LEU A 40 2.60 -12.41 9.98
N LEU A 41 1.74 -12.26 10.99
CA LEU A 41 1.36 -13.42 11.81
C LEU A 41 0.77 -14.46 10.85
N PRO A 42 0.89 -15.77 11.15
CA PRO A 42 0.17 -16.80 10.42
C PRO A 42 -1.32 -16.67 10.73
N THR A 43 -1.97 -15.64 10.21
CA THR A 43 -3.41 -15.54 10.17
C THR A 43 -3.86 -16.59 9.19
N ASN A 44 -4.40 -17.68 9.74
CA ASN A 44 -5.06 -18.70 8.97
C ASN A 44 -6.20 -18.02 8.20
N PHE A 45 -6.00 -17.74 6.91
CA PHE A 45 -7.03 -17.23 5.97
C PHE A 45 -8.24 -18.18 5.83
N ARG A 46 -8.27 -19.27 6.59
CA ARG A 46 -9.32 -20.29 6.56
C ARG A 46 -10.65 -19.83 7.14
N THR A 47 -10.65 -18.75 7.91
CA THR A 47 -11.86 -18.23 8.55
C THR A 47 -12.00 -16.76 8.20
N ILE A 48 -12.79 -16.47 7.17
CA ILE A 48 -13.37 -15.13 7.02
C ILE A 48 -14.34 -14.98 8.19
N TYR A 49 -14.14 -13.98 9.03
CA TYR A 49 -15.08 -13.68 10.10
C TYR A 49 -16.33 -13.05 9.46
N GLU A 50 -17.43 -13.81 9.44
CA GLU A 50 -18.73 -13.34 8.96
C GLU A 50 -19.47 -12.47 9.99
N GLU A 51 -19.01 -12.48 11.25
CA GLU A 51 -19.60 -11.69 12.33
C GLU A 51 -18.82 -10.39 12.53
N TRP A 52 -19.50 -9.28 12.25
CA TRP A 52 -18.93 -7.93 12.36
C TRP A 52 -19.57 -7.18 13.52
N ASP A 53 -18.82 -6.30 14.19
CA ASP A 53 -19.36 -5.49 15.28
C ASP A 53 -20.38 -4.48 14.74
N TYR A 54 -21.67 -4.74 15.01
CA TYR A 54 -22.79 -3.88 14.61
C TYR A 54 -22.63 -2.43 15.05
N ASN A 55 -21.91 -2.16 16.15
CA ASN A 55 -21.67 -0.79 16.63
C ASN A 55 -20.76 0.01 15.68
N ARG A 56 -20.07 -0.66 14.76
CA ARG A 56 -19.19 -0.04 13.76
C ARG A 56 -19.90 0.29 12.46
N ARG A 57 -21.20 0.01 12.32
CA ARG A 57 -21.98 0.40 11.14
C ARG A 57 -21.95 1.91 10.95
N ASP A 58 -21.69 2.36 9.72
CA ASP A 58 -21.70 3.77 9.38
C ASP A 58 -23.05 4.17 8.76
N ASP A 59 -24.00 4.58 9.61
CA ASP A 59 -25.36 4.93 9.18
C ASP A 59 -25.43 6.10 8.18
N GLU A 60 -24.46 7.01 8.20
CA GLU A 60 -24.41 8.11 7.22
C GLU A 60 -23.92 7.61 5.88
N ALA A 61 -22.88 6.76 5.85
CA ALA A 61 -22.42 6.14 4.61
C ALA A 61 -23.47 5.21 4.01
N MET A 62 -24.24 4.50 4.85
CA MET A 62 -25.36 3.65 4.41
C MET A 62 -26.40 4.39 3.56
N LYS A 63 -26.63 5.69 3.81
CA LYS A 63 -27.58 6.52 3.03
C LYS A 63 -27.09 6.81 1.61
N LEU A 64 -25.80 6.64 1.36
CA LEU A 64 -25.14 6.94 0.08
C LEU A 64 -24.98 5.69 -0.79
N ILE A 65 -25.29 4.50 -0.27
CA ILE A 65 -25.18 3.26 -1.01
C ILE A 65 -26.27 3.24 -2.10
N SER A 66 -25.84 3.01 -3.36
CA SER A 66 -26.75 2.79 -4.48
C SER A 66 -27.60 1.53 -4.27
N GLU A 67 -28.84 1.52 -4.76
CA GLU A 67 -29.74 0.35 -4.70
C GLU A 67 -29.10 -0.95 -5.19
N LYS A 68 -28.15 -0.88 -6.13
CA LYS A 68 -27.38 -2.05 -6.61
C LYS A 68 -26.65 -2.79 -5.50
N TYR A 69 -26.27 -2.10 -4.43
CA TYR A 69 -25.52 -2.64 -3.30
C TYR A 69 -26.34 -2.59 -1.99
N ALA A 70 -27.68 -2.61 -2.07
CA ALA A 70 -28.56 -2.51 -0.91
C ALA A 70 -28.28 -3.56 0.18
N ASP A 71 -27.76 -4.73 -0.19
CA ASP A 71 -27.41 -5.81 0.73
C ASP A 71 -26.03 -5.62 1.40
N HIS A 72 -25.27 -4.58 1.02
CA HIS A 72 -23.96 -4.30 1.60
C HIS A 72 -24.10 -3.44 2.86
N VAL A 73 -23.19 -3.64 3.80
CA VAL A 73 -23.11 -2.85 5.04
C VAL A 73 -21.84 -2.01 5.01
N CYS A 74 -21.98 -0.69 5.16
CA CYS A 74 -20.85 0.19 5.41
C CYS A 74 -20.37 0.05 6.85
N ILE A 75 -19.09 -0.29 7.02
CA ILE A 75 -18.42 -0.28 8.32
C ILE A 75 -17.47 0.92 8.39
N ARG A 76 -17.48 1.60 9.53
CA ARG A 76 -16.52 2.65 9.85
C ARG A 76 -15.17 2.09 10.27
N SER A 77 -14.14 2.40 9.49
CA SER A 77 -12.76 2.20 9.89
C SER A 77 -12.28 3.31 10.83
N THR A 78 -11.27 3.04 11.66
CA THR A 78 -10.61 4.06 12.48
C THR A 78 -9.90 5.09 11.58
N ALA A 79 -10.13 6.38 11.85
CA ALA A 79 -9.59 7.51 11.11
C ALA A 79 -8.25 8.00 11.70
N ASP A 80 -7.22 7.15 11.66
CA ASP A 80 -5.89 7.37 12.23
C ASP A 80 -4.78 7.49 11.16
N GLY A 81 -5.19 7.75 9.91
CA GLY A 81 -4.28 7.79 8.76
C GLY A 81 -3.84 6.42 8.22
N ASN A 82 -4.22 5.33 8.90
CA ASN A 82 -4.06 3.95 8.44
C ASN A 82 -5.39 3.34 7.95
N CYS A 83 -6.38 4.19 7.63
CA CYS A 83 -7.75 3.79 7.31
C CYS A 83 -7.84 2.77 6.16
N PHE A 84 -6.95 2.84 5.17
CA PHE A 84 -6.88 1.83 4.10
C PHE A 84 -6.56 0.43 4.65
N PHE A 85 -5.51 0.31 5.47
CA PHE A 85 -5.10 -0.96 6.08
C PHE A 85 -6.10 -1.44 7.13
N ASN A 86 -6.65 -0.52 7.91
CA ASN A 86 -7.73 -0.79 8.84
C ASN A 86 -8.96 -1.38 8.10
N SER A 87 -9.38 -0.77 7.00
CA SER A 87 -10.49 -1.25 6.18
C SER A 87 -10.20 -2.61 5.55
N ALA A 88 -8.99 -2.81 5.03
CA ALA A 88 -8.58 -4.10 4.47
C ALA A 88 -8.66 -5.22 5.52
N LEU A 89 -8.21 -4.96 6.74
CA LEU A 89 -8.28 -5.93 7.83
C LEU A 89 -9.70 -6.15 8.34
N LEU A 90 -10.56 -5.12 8.35
CA LEU A 90 -11.99 -5.30 8.64
C LEU A 90 -12.65 -6.25 7.63
N ILE A 91 -12.33 -6.10 6.33
CA ILE A 91 -12.88 -6.96 5.28
C ILE A 91 -12.39 -8.41 5.43
N VAL A 92 -11.12 -8.61 5.75
CA VAL A 92 -10.50 -9.95 5.78
C VAL A 92 -10.70 -10.66 7.12
N TYR A 93 -10.63 -9.94 8.25
CA TYR A 93 -10.59 -10.51 9.60
C TYR A 93 -11.68 -9.97 10.54
N GLY A 94 -12.48 -8.97 10.13
CA GLY A 94 -13.50 -8.37 10.99
C GLY A 94 -12.96 -7.44 12.08
N HIS A 95 -11.65 -7.21 12.15
CA HIS A 95 -11.00 -6.32 13.12
C HIS A 95 -9.81 -5.57 12.51
N GLU A 96 -9.36 -4.49 13.13
CA GLU A 96 -8.27 -3.64 12.62
C GLU A 96 -6.90 -3.96 13.24
N GLU A 97 -6.82 -5.01 14.05
CA GLU A 97 -5.56 -5.44 14.64
C GLU A 97 -4.54 -5.79 13.56
N ASN A 98 -3.28 -5.38 13.79
CA ASN A 98 -2.15 -5.60 12.89
C ASN A 98 -2.11 -4.74 11.61
N HIS A 99 -2.83 -3.62 11.55
CA HIS A 99 -2.78 -2.70 10.40
C HIS A 99 -1.38 -2.20 10.06
N ILE A 100 -0.52 -1.99 11.07
CA ILE A 100 0.87 -1.61 10.86
C ILE A 100 1.67 -2.75 10.21
N GLN A 101 1.45 -4.00 10.64
CA GLN A 101 2.11 -5.16 10.06
C GLN A 101 1.65 -5.38 8.62
N LEU A 102 0.36 -5.18 8.32
CA LEU A 102 -0.14 -5.22 6.94
C LEU A 102 0.49 -4.10 6.10
N ARG A 103 0.55 -2.87 6.63
CA ARG A 103 1.25 -1.74 5.98
C ARG A 103 2.69 -2.09 5.65
N LEU A 104 3.44 -2.60 6.63
CA LEU A 104 4.83 -3.03 6.43
C LEU A 104 4.96 -4.15 5.38
N ALA A 105 4.08 -5.15 5.42
CA ALA A 105 4.10 -6.24 4.44
C ALA A 105 3.85 -5.74 3.02
N VAL A 106 2.85 -4.85 2.84
CA VAL A 106 2.58 -4.21 1.55
C VAL A 106 3.78 -3.38 1.10
N MET A 107 4.43 -2.64 2.01
CA MET A 107 5.62 -1.87 1.67
C MET A 107 6.74 -2.74 1.13
N ILE A 108 7.04 -3.85 1.79
CA ILE A 108 8.10 -4.76 1.38
C ILE A 108 7.76 -5.45 0.06
N GLU A 109 6.51 -5.88 -0.13
CA GLU A 109 6.03 -6.46 -1.39
C GLU A 109 6.23 -5.50 -2.56
N LEU A 110 5.84 -4.23 -2.37
CA LEU A 110 6.01 -3.18 -3.37
C LEU A 110 7.50 -2.94 -3.66
N MET A 111 8.34 -2.83 -2.63
CA MET A 111 9.79 -2.62 -2.81
C MET A 111 10.46 -3.78 -3.53
N ALA A 112 10.21 -5.03 -3.10
CA ALA A 112 10.84 -6.22 -3.66
C ALA A 112 10.41 -6.50 -5.10
N ASN A 113 9.19 -6.11 -5.47
CA ASN A 113 8.61 -6.34 -6.80
C ASN A 113 8.42 -5.04 -7.60
N ALA A 114 9.20 -3.99 -7.30
CA ALA A 114 9.01 -2.66 -7.88
C ALA A 114 9.03 -2.68 -9.42
N ASP A 115 9.91 -3.48 -10.04
CA ASP A 115 9.97 -3.67 -11.50
C ASP A 115 8.64 -4.17 -12.08
N TYR A 116 7.98 -5.10 -11.41
CA TYR A 116 6.69 -5.65 -11.85
C TYR A 116 5.58 -4.59 -11.77
N TYR A 117 5.54 -3.82 -10.68
CA TYR A 117 4.52 -2.79 -10.51
C TYR A 117 4.70 -1.63 -11.49
N LEU A 118 5.94 -1.21 -11.75
CA LEU A 118 6.22 -0.13 -12.70
C LEU A 118 5.90 -0.49 -14.16
N GLN A 119 5.77 -1.78 -14.49
CA GLN A 119 5.29 -2.27 -15.80
C GLN A 119 3.76 -2.22 -15.94
N GLN A 120 3.01 -1.93 -14.88
CA GLN A 120 1.55 -1.90 -14.96
C GLN A 120 1.04 -0.66 -15.71
N LYS A 121 -0.04 -0.83 -16.47
CA LYS A 121 -0.62 0.24 -17.32
C LYS A 121 -0.88 1.56 -16.60
N ILE A 122 -1.22 1.54 -15.31
CA ILE A 122 -1.44 2.76 -14.50
C ILE A 122 -0.17 3.63 -14.41
N PHE A 123 1.00 3.01 -14.49
CA PHE A 123 2.30 3.69 -14.54
C PHE A 123 2.74 4.06 -15.96
N GLU A 124 2.05 3.54 -17.00
CA GLU A 124 2.26 3.88 -18.42
C GLU A 124 1.34 5.01 -18.91
N GLN A 125 0.16 5.18 -18.31
CA GLN A 125 -0.99 5.92 -18.90
C GLN A 125 -0.85 7.44 -19.07
N ASP A 126 0.25 8.07 -18.67
CA ASP A 126 0.51 9.49 -19.01
C ASP A 126 0.80 9.70 -20.51
N VAL A 127 0.87 8.62 -21.29
CA VAL A 127 1.23 8.61 -22.71
C VAL A 127 0.17 9.21 -23.64
N LEU A 128 -1.13 9.18 -23.31
CA LEU A 128 -2.16 9.61 -24.26
C LEU A 128 -2.12 11.12 -24.60
N TYR A 129 -1.60 11.97 -23.70
CA TYR A 129 -1.54 13.43 -23.94
C TYR A 129 -0.16 13.97 -24.31
N ARG A 130 0.89 13.15 -24.23
CA ARG A 130 2.27 13.61 -24.42
C ARG A 130 2.84 13.28 -25.80
N ASP A 131 2.40 12.18 -26.41
CA ASP A 131 2.90 11.75 -27.72
C ASP A 131 2.41 12.65 -28.89
N GLU A 132 1.24 13.28 -28.77
CA GLU A 132 0.79 14.30 -29.75
C GLU A 132 1.56 15.63 -29.63
N ALA A 133 2.15 15.91 -28.46
CA ALA A 133 2.75 17.22 -28.17
C ALA A 133 4.28 17.25 -28.32
N LEU A 134 4.98 16.11 -28.20
CA LEU A 134 6.45 16.08 -28.12
C LEU A 134 7.06 15.01 -29.04
N ASN A 135 6.89 15.21 -30.34
CA ASN A 135 7.63 14.47 -31.37
C ASN A 135 9.09 15.01 -31.45
N THR A 136 9.89 14.75 -30.42
CA THR A 136 11.34 15.01 -30.44
C THR A 136 12.08 13.83 -29.84
N ASN A 137 12.98 13.26 -30.64
CA ASN A 137 13.92 12.17 -30.38
C ASN A 137 14.53 12.20 -28.96
N MET A 138 13.82 11.67 -27.96
CA MET A 138 14.44 11.29 -26.69
C MET A 138 14.94 9.85 -26.82
N GLU A 139 16.25 9.70 -26.69
CA GLU A 139 16.89 8.40 -26.49
C GLU A 139 16.14 7.63 -25.41
N LYS A 140 15.76 6.39 -25.72
CA LYS A 140 15.19 5.46 -24.75
C LYS A 140 16.24 5.18 -23.68
N VAL A 141 16.20 5.96 -22.61
CA VAL A 141 16.78 5.52 -21.34
C VAL A 141 15.76 4.55 -20.76
N ASP A 142 16.17 3.29 -20.54
CA ASP A 142 15.38 2.20 -19.94
C ASP A 142 15.02 2.48 -18.47
N ILE A 143 14.38 3.61 -18.20
CA ILE A 143 13.91 4.03 -16.87
C ILE A 143 12.38 4.13 -16.97
N PHE A 144 11.66 3.42 -16.09
CA PHE A 144 10.21 3.53 -16.04
C PHE A 144 9.80 5.00 -15.84
N LYS A 145 8.85 5.48 -16.66
CA LYS A 145 8.48 6.91 -16.74
C LYS A 145 8.05 7.52 -15.41
N LYS A 146 7.56 6.70 -14.46
CA LYS A 146 7.07 7.11 -13.14
C LYS A 146 7.89 6.56 -11.96
N THR A 147 9.15 6.20 -12.19
CA THR A 147 10.01 5.65 -11.13
C THR A 147 10.09 6.59 -9.93
N GLN A 148 10.24 7.89 -10.14
CA GLN A 148 10.43 8.84 -9.05
C GLN A 148 9.16 9.05 -8.22
N GLU A 149 8.01 9.10 -8.87
CA GLU A 149 6.69 9.17 -8.25
C GLU A 149 6.43 7.91 -7.42
N TYR A 150 6.74 6.73 -7.98
CA TYR A 150 6.64 5.47 -7.27
C TYR A 150 7.49 5.47 -5.99
N ILE A 151 8.76 5.89 -6.08
CA ILE A 151 9.66 6.00 -4.93
C ILE A 151 9.13 7.00 -3.89
N ALA A 152 8.60 8.15 -4.35
CA ALA A 152 8.04 9.17 -3.47
C ALA A 152 6.82 8.65 -2.69
N GLU A 153 5.93 7.89 -3.35
CA GLU A 153 4.79 7.25 -2.69
C GLU A 153 5.23 6.18 -1.69
N LEU A 154 6.22 5.35 -2.05
CA LEU A 154 6.77 4.37 -1.11
C LEU A 154 7.31 5.05 0.15
N LYS A 155 8.07 6.14 -0.03
CA LYS A 155 8.58 6.95 1.08
C LYS A 155 7.45 7.52 1.94
N LEU A 156 6.40 8.06 1.33
CA LEU A 156 5.26 8.61 2.05
C LEU A 156 4.56 7.54 2.89
N MET A 157 4.39 6.34 2.34
CA MET A 157 3.80 5.20 3.04
C MET A 157 4.69 4.64 4.16
N CYS A 158 5.97 5.00 4.24
CA CYS A 158 6.82 4.68 5.40
C CYS A 158 6.88 5.78 6.46
N LYS A 159 6.27 6.95 6.20
CA LYS A 159 6.41 8.13 7.06
C LYS A 159 5.97 7.88 8.50
N PRO A 160 6.77 8.31 9.50
CA PRO A 160 6.36 8.30 10.90
C PRO A 160 5.07 9.07 11.17
N HIS A 161 4.18 8.45 11.94
CA HIS A 161 2.90 9.04 12.38
C HIS A 161 1.94 9.46 11.25
N SER A 162 2.02 8.77 10.11
CA SER A 162 1.01 8.87 9.04
C SER A 162 -0.21 8.02 9.32
#